data_AF-W2HXM1-F1
#
_entry.id   AF-W2HXM1-F1
#
_cell.length_a   1.000
_cell.length_b   1.000
_cell.length_c   1.000
_cell.angle_alpha   90.00
_cell.angle_beta   90.00
_cell.angle_gamma   90.00
#
_symmetry.space_group_name_H-M   'P 1'
#
loop_
_entity.id
_entity.type
_entity.pdbx_description
1 polymer ?
#
loop_
_entity_poly.entity_id
_entity_poly.type
_entity_poly.pdbx_seq_one_letter_code
_entity_poly.pdbx_strand_id
1 'polypeptide(L)' 'MTDSARAISAFITTFGLSEWNWLPFGLKNAPQIFQQLVDNAPYDPKI' A
#
# COMPACT_ATOMS: atom_id res chain seq x y z
N MET A 1 2.93 -3.91 -4.02
CA MET A 1 3.76 -3.87 -2.78
C MET A 1 4.74 -5.02 -2.85
N THR A 2 6.03 -4.80 -2.60
CA THR A 2 7.03 -5.89 -2.61
C THR A 2 6.87 -6.74 -1.36
N ASP A 3 7.18 -8.04 -1.43
CA ASP A 3 7.03 -8.96 -0.29
C ASP A 3 7.89 -8.54 0.92
N SER A 4 9.06 -7.94 0.66
CA SER A 4 9.90 -7.36 1.71
C SER A 4 9.21 -6.19 2.44
N ALA A 5 8.44 -5.36 1.73
CA ALA A 5 7.69 -4.27 2.35
C ALA A 5 6.48 -4.76 3.15
N ARG A 6 5.90 -5.91 2.79
CA ARG A 6 4.80 -6.54 3.55
C ARG A 6 5.27 -7.02 4.92
N ALA A 7 6.40 -7.74 4.97
CA ALA A 7 6.97 -8.22 6.22
C ALA A 7 7.35 -7.08 7.18
N ILE A 8 7.89 -5.96 6.66
CA ILE A 8 8.29 -4.81 7.49
C ILE A 8 7.09 -4.01 7.99
N SER A 9 5.98 -3.98 7.24
CA SER A 9 4.77 -3.24 7.60
C SER A 9 3.74 -4.08 8.36
N ALA A 10 4.06 -5.32 8.72
CA ALA A 10 3.20 -6.17 9.52
C ALA A 10 2.94 -5.54 10.90
N PHE A 11 1.70 -5.64 11.38
CA PHE A 11 1.29 -5.11 12.67
C PHE A 11 0.61 -6.19 13.51
N ILE A 12 0.72 -6.05 14.83
CA ILE A 12 0.14 -6.99 15.78
C ILE A 12 -1.24 -6.47 16.18
N THR A 13 -2.26 -7.27 15.90
CA THR A 13 -3.60 -7.10 16.44
C THR A 13 -3.79 -8.00 17.66
N THR A 14 -4.82 -7.76 18.45
CA THR A 14 -5.22 -8.66 19.55
C THR A 14 -5.53 -10.09 19.09
N PHE A 15 -5.77 -10.29 17.79
CA PHE A 15 -6.06 -11.59 17.18
C PHE A 15 -4.85 -12.21 16.46
N GLY A 16 -3.71 -11.52 16.40
CA GLY A 16 -2.49 -12.02 15.75
C GLY A 16 -1.81 -11.02 14.82
N LEU A 17 -0.79 -11.50 14.12
CA LEU A 17 -0.01 -10.73 13.15
C LEU A 17 -0.81 -10.56 11.86
N SER A 18 -0.98 -9.31 11.41
CA SER A 18 -1.66 -8.98 10.17
C SER A 18 -0.72 -8.21 9.25
N GLU A 19 -0.72 -8.61 7.98
CA GLU A 19 0.03 -7.93 6.92
C GLU A 19 -0.92 -7.08 6.09
N TRP A 20 -0.38 -5.98 5.55
CA TRP A 20 -1.13 -5.16 4.61
C TRP A 20 -1.10 -5.78 3.21
N ASN A 21 -2.25 -5.81 2.54
CA ASN A 21 -2.33 -6.15 1.11
C ASN A 21 -2.12 -4.92 0.21
N TRP A 22 -2.30 -3.72 0.77
CA TRP A 22 -2.33 -2.44 0.08
C TRP A 22 -1.37 -1.49 0.79
N LEU A 23 -1.15 -0.32 0.23
CA LEU A 23 -0.25 0.67 0.81
C LEU A 23 -0.81 1.16 2.16
N PRO A 24 -0.15 0.90 3.31
CA PRO A 24 -0.66 1.35 4.59
C PRO A 24 -0.45 2.84 4.81
N PHE A 25 -1.36 3.47 5.57
CA PHE A 25 -1.24 4.86 5.97
C PHE A 25 -0.17 5.03 7.06
N GLY A 26 0.49 6.20 7.07
CA GLY A 26 1.53 6.51 8.06
C GLY A 26 2.96 6.17 7.64
N LEU A 27 3.16 5.48 6.51
CA LEU A 27 4.49 5.39 5.90
C LEU A 27 4.84 6.71 5.21
N LYS A 28 6.04 7.24 5.46
CA LYS A 28 6.52 8.50 4.88
C LYS A 28 6.40 8.56 3.35
N ASN A 29 6.59 7.41 2.69
CA ASN A 29 6.58 7.29 1.23
C ASN A 29 5.22 6.81 0.69
N ALA A 30 4.23 6.54 1.55
CA ALA A 30 2.91 6.10 1.12
C ALA A 30 2.23 7.09 0.15
N PRO A 31 2.16 8.40 0.43
CA PRO A 31 1.47 9.32 -0.49
C PRO A 31 2.13 9.39 -1.87
N GLN A 32 3.47 9.33 -1.93
CA GLN A 32 4.20 9.36 -3.20
C GLN A 32 3.94 8.11 -4.05
N ILE A 33 3.99 6.93 -3.45
CA ILE A 33 3.74 5.67 -4.17
C ILE A 33 2.26 5.59 -4.59
N PHE A 34 1.34 6.09 -3.76
CA PHE A 34 -0.07 6.17 -4.12
C PHE A 34 -0.30 7.08 -5.33
N GLN A 35 0.33 8.26 -5.35
CA GLN A 35 0.27 9.16 -6.50
C GLN A 35 0.84 8.50 -7.77
N GLN A 36 1.98 7.82 -7.68
CA GLN A 36 2.55 7.08 -8.81
C GLN A 36 1.61 5.98 -9.34
N LEU A 37 0.87 5.29 -8.46
CA LEU A 37 -0.10 4.28 -8.90
C LEU A 37 -1.26 4.91 -9.66
N VAL A 38 -1.72 6.08 -9.22
CA VAL A 38 -2.80 6.84 -9.89
C VAL A 38 -2.32 7.40 -11.22
N ASP A 39 -1.11 7.98 -11.26
CA ASP A 39 -0.55 8.60 -12.47
C ASP A 39 -0.23 7.55 -13.57
N ASN A 40 0.13 6.33 -13.18
CA ASN A 40 0.40 5.22 -14.10
C ASN A 40 -0.87 4.42 -14.47
N ALA A 41 -2.03 4.74 -13.89
CA ALA A 41 -3.27 4.08 -14.28
C ALA A 41 -3.64 4.51 -15.71
N PRO A 42 -4.01 3.57 -16.60
CA PRO A 42 -4.47 3.92 -17.93
C PRO A 42 -5.72 4.80 -17.79
N TYR A 43 -5.67 6.00 -18.37
CA TYR A 43 -6.82 6.88 -18.47
C TYR A 43 -7.90 6.19 -19.30
N ASP A 44 -8.92 5.63 -18.64
CA ASP A 44 -10.13 5.15 -19.28
C ASP A 44 -11.19 6.26 -19.21
N PRO A 45 -11.52 6.93 -20.33
CA PRO A 45 -12.51 7.99 -20.37
C PRO A 45 -13.97 7.52 -20.22
N LYS A 46 -14.23 6.26 -19.82
CA LYS A 46 -15.57 5.67 -19.76
C LYS A 46 -16.14 5.40 -18.36
N ILE A 47 -15.60 6.03 -17.32
CA ILE A 47 -16.27 6.15 -16.01
C ILE A 47 -16.81 7.56 -15.85
#